data_AF-A0A968HUE0-F1
#
_entry.id   AF-A0A968HUE0-F1
#
_cell.length_a   1.000
_cell.length_b   1.000
_cell.length_c   1.000
_cell.angle_alpha   90.00
_cell.angle_beta   90.00
_cell.angle_gamma   90.00
#
_symmetry.space_group_name_H-M   'P 1'
#
loop_
_entity.id
_entity.type
_entity.pdbx_description
1 polymer ?
#
loop_
_entity_poly.entity_id
_entity_poly.type
_entity_poly.pdbx_seq_one_letter_code
_entity_poly.pdbx_strand_id
1 'polypeptide(L)'
;MRKTTTFMLLAGFACSLGCSFMARDTPTYEADTSQLLDTRGDALQACYDQELAQNPSMAGKLTLTFTVEKKTGKLTQLSWDKDRTTVSESLATCVITALDGLQLTPEDQRDGVATFTYTFRNNQPAAS
;
A
#
# COMPACT_ATOMS: atom_id res chain seq x y z
N MET A 1 19.98 55.75 35.57
CA MET A 1 19.81 54.30 35.85
C MET A 1 18.32 53.95 35.75
N ARG A 2 17.93 53.11 34.79
CA ARG A 2 16.64 52.41 34.79
C ARG A 2 16.83 51.13 34.00
N LYS A 3 16.93 50.01 34.74
CA LYS A 3 16.99 48.65 34.21
C LYS A 3 15.58 48.29 33.75
N THR A 4 15.41 47.71 32.57
CA THR A 4 14.16 47.05 32.22
C THR A 4 14.46 45.80 31.42
N THR A 5 13.91 44.72 31.94
CA THR A 5 14.33 43.33 31.83
C THR A 5 13.79 42.71 30.55
N THR A 6 14.69 42.08 29.79
CA THR A 6 14.40 41.15 28.70
C THR A 6 13.47 40.04 29.18
N PHE A 7 12.27 39.92 28.60
CA PHE A 7 11.38 38.78 28.79
C PHE A 7 11.39 37.95 27.51
N MET A 8 12.23 36.91 27.50
CA MET A 8 12.38 35.95 26.41
C MET A 8 11.29 34.89 26.57
N LEU A 9 10.19 35.02 25.83
CA LEU A 9 9.13 34.01 25.74
C LEU A 9 9.61 32.88 24.83
N LEU A 10 10.19 31.82 25.41
CA LEU A 10 10.33 30.52 24.76
C LEU A 10 8.94 29.90 24.60
N ALA A 11 8.37 30.02 23.40
CA ALA A 11 7.22 29.22 23.00
C ALA A 11 7.67 27.75 22.86
N GLY A 12 7.35 26.94 23.86
CA GLY A 12 7.59 25.50 23.84
C GLY A 12 6.79 24.85 22.72
N PHE A 13 7.47 24.41 21.68
CA PHE A 13 6.93 23.53 20.64
C PHE A 13 6.82 22.12 21.25
N ALA A 14 5.68 21.83 21.89
CA ALA A 14 5.36 20.47 22.30
C ALA A 14 5.05 19.65 21.05
N CYS A 15 6.08 19.02 20.47
CA CYS A 15 5.89 17.89 19.57
C CYS A 15 5.20 16.78 20.37
N SER A 16 3.87 16.71 20.30
CA SER A 16 3.13 15.54 20.72
C SER A 16 3.52 14.39 19.80
N LEU A 17 4.52 13.62 20.21
CA LEU A 17 4.68 12.22 19.83
C LEU A 17 3.49 11.45 20.44
N GLY A 18 2.28 11.77 19.98
CA GLY A 18 1.07 11.10 20.40
C GLY A 18 1.08 9.73 19.76
N CYS A 19 1.07 8.68 20.58
CA CYS A 19 0.66 7.36 20.12
C CYS A 19 -0.62 7.52 19.31
N SER A 20 -0.58 7.19 18.03
CA SER A 20 -1.74 7.25 17.15
C SER A 20 -2.75 6.22 17.66
N PHE A 21 -3.72 6.63 18.47
CA PHE A 21 -4.83 5.75 18.89
C PHE A 21 -5.85 5.61 17.75
N MET A 22 -5.39 5.28 16.54
CA MET A 22 -6.28 5.02 15.41
C MET A 22 -6.79 3.59 15.48
N ALA A 23 -8.11 3.45 15.52
CA ALA A 23 -8.81 2.21 15.26
C ALA A 23 -9.83 2.50 14.16
N ARG A 24 -9.42 2.31 12.89
CA ARG A 24 -10.25 2.62 11.72
C ARG A 24 -11.46 1.70 11.64
N ASP A 25 -12.60 2.21 11.22
CA ASP A 25 -13.70 1.36 10.76
C ASP A 25 -13.36 0.72 9.40
N THR A 26 -14.16 -0.26 8.97
CA THR A 26 -13.90 -0.99 7.72
C THR A 26 -13.86 -0.08 6.49
N PRO A 27 -14.81 0.85 6.25
CA PRO A 27 -14.75 1.74 5.08
C PRO A 27 -13.50 2.62 5.05
N THR A 28 -13.10 3.19 6.19
CA THR A 28 -11.90 4.03 6.28
C THR A 28 -10.64 3.21 6.02
N TYR A 29 -10.60 1.99 6.58
CA TYR A 29 -9.49 1.07 6.38
C TYR A 29 -9.33 0.65 4.91
N GLU A 30 -10.43 0.33 4.23
CA GLU A 30 -10.44 0.00 2.80
C GLU A 30 -9.93 1.18 1.96
N ALA A 31 -10.38 2.40 2.24
CA ALA A 31 -9.98 3.60 1.52
C ALA A 31 -8.48 3.90 1.69
N ASP A 32 -7.99 3.95 2.93
CA ASP A 32 -6.59 4.28 3.22
C ASP A 32 -5.64 3.20 2.66
N THR A 33 -6.03 1.92 2.77
CA THR A 33 -5.23 0.81 2.23
C THR A 33 -5.20 0.85 0.71
N SER A 34 -6.33 1.14 0.05
CA SER A 34 -6.38 1.31 -1.41
C SER A 34 -5.48 2.46 -1.85
N GLN A 35 -5.55 3.61 -1.17
CA GLN A 35 -4.68 4.75 -1.46
C GLN A 35 -3.20 4.42 -1.28
N LEU A 36 -2.84 3.64 -0.25
CA LEU A 36 -1.47 3.18 -0.05
C LEU A 36 -1.00 2.28 -1.19
N LEU A 37 -1.84 1.32 -1.62
CA LEU A 37 -1.52 0.41 -2.72
C LEU A 37 -1.37 1.16 -4.05
N ASP A 38 -2.20 2.17 -4.30
CA ASP A 38 -2.14 3.00 -5.52
C ASP A 38 -0.79 3.73 -5.67
N THR A 39 -0.05 3.97 -4.58
CA THR A 39 1.31 4.54 -4.64
C THR A 39 2.32 3.65 -5.38
N ARG A 40 1.97 2.38 -5.62
CA ARG A 40 2.78 1.43 -6.38
C ARG A 40 2.32 1.27 -7.84
N GLY A 41 1.39 2.11 -8.31
CA GLY A 41 0.88 2.06 -9.69
C GLY A 41 1.97 1.96 -10.75
N ASP A 42 2.99 2.82 -10.70
CA ASP A 42 4.10 2.81 -11.66
C ASP A 42 4.94 1.53 -11.60
N ALA A 43 5.17 0.99 -10.40
CA ALA A 43 5.90 -0.25 -10.21
C ALA A 43 5.10 -1.46 -10.73
N LEU A 44 3.79 -1.49 -10.49
CA LEU A 44 2.88 -2.51 -11.00
C LEU A 44 2.77 -2.44 -12.53
N GLN A 45 2.74 -1.23 -13.10
CA GLN A 45 2.78 -1.04 -14.55
C GLN A 45 4.08 -1.59 -15.13
N ALA A 46 5.23 -1.29 -14.52
CA ALA A 46 6.52 -1.83 -14.97
C ALA A 46 6.57 -3.37 -14.92
N CYS A 47 6.00 -3.98 -13.88
CA CYS A 47 5.84 -5.44 -13.80
C CYS A 47 5.01 -5.98 -14.97
N TYR A 48 3.91 -5.30 -15.30
CA TYR A 48 3.04 -5.71 -16.40
C TYR A 48 3.67 -5.50 -17.77
N ASP A 49 4.39 -4.40 -17.98
CA ASP A 49 5.11 -4.12 -19.22
C ASP A 49 6.19 -5.18 -19.50
N GLN A 50 6.91 -5.62 -18.46
CA GLN A 50 7.88 -6.71 -18.56
C GLN A 50 7.22 -8.05 -18.94
N GLU A 51 6.00 -8.31 -18.44
CA GLU A 51 5.24 -9.49 -18.82
C GLU A 51 4.74 -9.39 -20.26
N LEU A 52 4.24 -8.22 -20.69
CA LEU A 52 3.77 -7.99 -22.06
C LEU A 52 4.87 -8.15 -23.11
N ALA A 53 6.12 -7.84 -22.76
CA ALA A 53 7.27 -8.08 -23.64
C ALA A 53 7.48 -9.57 -23.97
N GLN A 54 7.02 -10.48 -23.11
CA GLN A 54 7.13 -11.92 -23.26
C GLN A 54 5.80 -12.57 -23.70
N ASN A 55 4.68 -12.01 -23.24
CA ASN A 55 3.33 -12.44 -23.55
C ASN A 55 2.45 -11.22 -23.91
N PRO A 56 2.46 -10.78 -25.19
CA PRO A 56 1.75 -9.57 -25.63
C PRO A 56 0.23 -9.63 -25.46
N SER A 57 -0.32 -10.84 -25.35
CA SER A 57 -1.74 -11.09 -25.10
C SER A 57 -2.10 -11.20 -23.62
N MET A 58 -1.15 -10.94 -22.70
CA MET A 58 -1.37 -11.14 -21.27
C MET A 58 -2.53 -10.28 -20.78
N ALA A 59 -3.55 -10.93 -20.26
CA ALA A 59 -4.66 -10.33 -19.54
C ALA A 59 -5.11 -11.30 -18.46
N GLY A 60 -5.56 -10.78 -17.32
CA GLY A 60 -5.94 -11.63 -16.21
C GLY A 60 -6.13 -10.88 -14.92
N LYS A 61 -6.23 -11.63 -13.84
CA LYS A 61 -6.35 -11.09 -12.49
C LYS A 61 -5.32 -11.70 -11.55
N LEU A 62 -4.89 -10.89 -10.59
CA LEU A 62 -4.06 -11.30 -9.47
C LEU A 62 -4.85 -11.03 -8.20
N THR A 63 -5.19 -12.08 -7.45
CA THR A 63 -5.81 -11.94 -6.13
C THR A 63 -4.75 -12.21 -5.07
N LEU A 64 -4.50 -11.22 -4.21
CA LEU A 64 -3.51 -11.30 -3.15
C LEU A 64 -4.13 -11.04 -1.78
N THR A 65 -3.49 -11.57 -0.76
CA THR A 65 -3.83 -11.38 0.65
C THR A 65 -2.59 -10.93 1.40
N PHE A 66 -2.79 -10.03 2.37
CA PHE A 66 -1.74 -9.54 3.24
C PHE A 66 -2.32 -9.12 4.60
N THR A 67 -1.45 -9.03 5.58
CA THR A 67 -1.74 -8.50 6.91
C THR A 67 -1.06 -7.14 7.06
N VAL A 68 -1.80 -6.12 7.42
CA VAL A 68 -1.23 -4.86 7.94
C VAL A 68 -1.07 -5.03 9.44
N GLU A 69 0.18 -5.07 9.90
CA GLU A 69 0.54 -5.29 11.29
C GLU A 69 0.11 -4.09 12.16
N LYS A 70 -0.56 -4.34 13.29
CA LYS A 70 -0.87 -3.31 14.27
C LYS A 70 0.39 -2.61 14.77
N LYS A 71 0.27 -1.35 15.21
CA LYS A 71 1.35 -0.52 15.77
C LYS A 71 2.50 -0.17 14.82
N THR A 72 2.70 -0.91 13.73
CA THR A 72 3.70 -0.57 12.72
C THR A 72 3.04 -0.16 11.42
N GLY A 73 1.85 -0.68 11.10
CA GLY A 73 1.21 -0.45 9.81
C GLY A 73 1.89 -1.17 8.64
N LYS A 74 2.90 -2.02 8.89
CA LYS A 74 3.64 -2.69 7.82
C LYS A 74 2.78 -3.76 7.16
N LEU A 75 2.83 -3.82 5.83
CA LEU A 75 2.29 -4.94 5.09
C LEU A 75 3.23 -6.14 5.28
N THR A 76 2.65 -7.26 5.69
CA THR A 76 3.33 -8.51 6.00
C THR A 76 2.51 -9.67 5.46
N GLN A 77 3.10 -10.87 5.42
CA GLN A 77 2.43 -12.09 4.97
C GLN A 77 1.81 -11.97 3.56
N LEU A 78 2.43 -11.18 2.68
CA LEU A 78 1.97 -11.04 1.31
C LEU A 78 2.01 -12.40 0.60
N SER A 79 0.88 -12.80 0.05
CA SER A 79 0.73 -14.03 -0.71
C SER A 79 -0.35 -13.87 -1.78
N TRP A 80 -0.27 -14.64 -2.86
CA TRP A 80 -1.35 -14.69 -3.86
C TRP A 80 -2.12 -15.99 -3.79
N ASP A 81 -3.41 -15.89 -4.11
CA ASP A 81 -4.32 -17.01 -4.20
C ASP A 81 -4.18 -17.66 -5.58
N LYS A 82 -3.62 -18.88 -5.63
CA LYS A 82 -3.38 -19.59 -6.90
C LYS A 82 -4.67 -20.02 -7.62
N ASP A 83 -5.76 -20.20 -6.88
CA ASP A 83 -7.04 -20.64 -7.45
C ASP A 83 -7.84 -19.47 -8.03
N ARG A 84 -7.62 -18.26 -7.51
CA ARG A 84 -8.27 -17.03 -7.98
C ARG A 84 -7.40 -16.14 -8.88
N THR A 85 -6.14 -16.51 -9.08
CA THR A 85 -5.17 -15.80 -9.94
C THR A 85 -5.06 -16.45 -11.31
N THR A 86 -5.05 -15.64 -12.37
CA THR A 86 -4.91 -16.10 -13.76
C THR A 86 -3.72 -15.50 -14.49
N VAL A 87 -2.98 -14.59 -13.86
CA VAL A 87 -1.71 -14.08 -14.39
C VAL A 87 -0.58 -15.10 -14.20
N SER A 88 0.54 -14.90 -14.88
CA SER A 88 1.74 -15.71 -14.71
C SER A 88 2.32 -15.58 -13.30
N GLU A 89 3.07 -16.61 -12.86
CA GLU A 89 3.80 -16.57 -11.59
C GLU A 89 4.89 -15.48 -11.58
N SER A 90 5.48 -15.15 -12.74
CA SER A 90 6.43 -14.04 -12.89
C SER A 90 5.80 -12.69 -12.57
N LEU A 91 4.63 -12.40 -13.15
CA LEU A 91 3.90 -11.16 -12.89
C LEU A 91 3.43 -11.11 -11.43
N ALA A 92 2.87 -12.20 -10.90
CA ALA A 92 2.43 -12.27 -9.50
C ALA A 92 3.59 -12.00 -8.51
N THR A 93 4.76 -12.57 -8.77
CA THR A 93 5.97 -12.37 -7.94
C THR A 93 6.42 -10.92 -7.98
N CYS A 94 6.52 -10.33 -9.18
CA CYS A 94 6.93 -8.93 -9.34
C CYS A 94 6.03 -7.97 -8.56
N VAL A 95 4.70 -8.17 -8.65
CA VAL A 95 3.73 -7.34 -7.94
C VAL A 95 3.87 -7.49 -6.42
N ILE A 96 4.00 -8.71 -5.89
CA ILE A 96 4.20 -8.90 -4.44
C ILE A 96 5.48 -8.21 -3.98
N THR A 97 6.58 -8.32 -4.72
CA THR A 97 7.83 -7.64 -4.39
C THR A 97 7.69 -6.13 -4.41
N ALA A 98 6.89 -5.56 -5.32
CA ALA A 98 6.64 -4.12 -5.37
C ALA A 98 5.82 -3.59 -4.17
N LEU A 99 4.96 -4.43 -3.60
CA LEU A 99 4.11 -4.09 -2.45
C LEU A 99 4.81 -4.35 -1.10
N ASP A 100 5.87 -5.14 -1.09
CA ASP A 100 6.61 -5.46 0.14
C ASP A 100 7.18 -4.20 0.80
N GLY A 101 7.14 -4.18 2.13
CA GLY A 101 7.64 -3.06 2.93
C GLY A 101 6.77 -1.79 2.91
N LEU A 102 5.62 -1.77 2.22
CA LEU A 102 4.65 -0.69 2.36
C LEU A 102 4.16 -0.57 3.81
N GLN A 103 3.85 0.65 4.21
CA GLN A 103 3.44 0.99 5.57
C GLN A 103 2.23 1.91 5.57
N LEU A 104 1.13 1.45 6.16
CA LEU A 104 -0.07 2.24 6.40
C LEU A 104 0.16 3.18 7.58
N THR A 105 0.07 4.48 7.32
CA THR A 105 0.30 5.53 8.34
C THR A 105 -0.94 6.44 8.43
N PRO A 106 -1.42 6.80 9.63
CA PRO A 106 -0.95 6.29 10.93
C PRO A 106 -1.22 4.79 11.11
N GLU A 107 -0.46 4.13 11.96
CA GLU A 107 -0.65 2.73 12.32
C GLU A 107 -2.00 2.51 13.02
N ASP A 108 -2.57 1.32 12.86
CA ASP A 108 -3.80 0.91 13.56
C ASP A 108 -3.49 0.16 14.85
N GLN A 109 -4.44 0.15 15.79
CA GLN A 109 -4.40 -0.65 17.01
C GLN A 109 -4.67 -2.14 16.77
N ARG A 110 -5.25 -2.48 15.62
CA ARG A 110 -5.63 -3.85 15.24
C ARG A 110 -4.88 -4.31 13.99
N ASP A 111 -4.60 -5.60 13.94
CA ASP A 111 -4.15 -6.23 12.72
C ASP A 111 -5.31 -6.20 11.72
N GLY A 112 -5.03 -5.83 10.48
CA GLY A 112 -6.03 -5.88 9.41
C GLY A 112 -5.61 -6.86 8.34
N VAL A 113 -6.50 -7.79 8.01
CA VAL A 113 -6.30 -8.76 6.93
C VAL A 113 -7.09 -8.26 5.74
N ALA A 114 -6.41 -8.05 4.62
CA ALA A 114 -7.01 -7.55 3.39
C ALA A 114 -6.78 -8.55 2.25
N THR A 115 -7.81 -8.72 1.43
CA THR A 115 -7.71 -9.39 0.14
C THR A 115 -7.96 -8.35 -0.95
N PHE A 116 -7.01 -8.23 -1.89
CA PHE A 116 -7.09 -7.28 -2.99
C PHE A 116 -6.99 -8.01 -4.33
N THR A 117 -7.69 -7.53 -5.35
CA THR A 117 -7.61 -8.09 -6.71
C THR A 117 -7.23 -7.03 -7.72
N TYR A 118 -6.08 -7.21 -8.36
CA TYR A 118 -5.68 -6.43 -9.52
C TYR A 118 -6.19 -7.10 -10.80
N THR A 119 -6.63 -6.29 -11.77
CA THR A 119 -6.98 -6.77 -13.11
C THR A 119 -6.03 -6.14 -14.12
N PHE A 120 -5.34 -6.98 -14.88
CA PHE A 120 -4.41 -6.59 -15.94
C PHE A 120 -5.11 -6.78 -17.29
N ARG A 121 -5.11 -5.74 -18.11
CA ARG A 121 -5.73 -5.76 -19.44
C ARG A 121 -4.83 -5.02 -20.41
N ASN A 122 -4.66 -5.59 -21.60
CA ASN A 122 -4.12 -4.84 -22.72
C ASN A 122 -5.26 -4.01 -23.33
N ASN A 123 -4.97 -2.78 -23.74
CA ASN A 123 -5.92 -1.96 -24.52
C ASN A 123 -5.98 -2.42 -25.99
N GLN A 124 -5.49 -3.63 -26.30
CA GLN A 124 -5.51 -4.15 -27.66
C GLN A 124 -6.92 -4.70 -27.93
N PRO A 125 -7.65 -4.18 -28.93
CA PRO A 125 -8.94 -4.74 -29.29
C PRO A 125 -8.75 -6.23 -29.59
N ALA A 126 -9.63 -7.07 -29.03
CA ALA A 126 -9.59 -8.51 -29.25
C ALA A 126 -9.50 -8.76 -30.76
N ALA A 127 -8.41 -9.41 -31.20
CA ALA A 127 -8.25 -9.79 -32.59
C ALA A 127 -9.47 -10.64 -32.97
N SER A 128 -10.31 -10.08 -33.84
CA SER A 128 -11.52 -10.71 -34.38
C SER A 128 -11.17 -11.58 -35.57
#